data_AF-A3WCH9-F1
#
_entry.id   AF-A3WCH9-F1
#
_cell.length_a   1.000
_cell.length_b   1.000
_cell.length_c   1.000
_cell.angle_alpha   90.00
_cell.angle_beta   90.00
_cell.angle_gamma   90.00
#
_symmetry.space_group_name_H-M   'P 1'
#
loop_
_entity.id
_entity.type
_entity.pdbx_description
1 polymer ?
#
loop_
_entity_poly.entity_id
_entity_poly.type
_entity_poly.pdbx_seq_one_letter_code
_entity_poly.pdbx_strand_id
1 'polypeptide(L)'
;MMRVAAAMVSLAALSGCELFNDEDPRVGVEGVEACLKRVANKSRSEEFDALDDGALWVPTYTYDVTKLELEAIQQLSVSYNDETSGTRINQTTNETSTAVAQFMQQPVDEDGAFFMGRDPALYRVRGAPVQLSDVITSGCERQLPNMRLIEVEFSRHSAAPPEADGPEEASTEENNS
;
A
#
# COMPACT_ATOMS: atom_id res chain seq x y z
N MET A 1 2.27 -3.97 -67.18
CA MET A 1 2.53 -3.01 -66.08
C MET A 1 1.17 -2.40 -65.73
N MET A 2 0.61 -2.41 -64.52
CA MET A 2 1.05 -2.70 -63.17
C MET A 2 -0.25 -3.06 -62.41
N ARG A 3 -0.27 -4.20 -61.70
CA ARG A 3 -1.36 -4.55 -60.78
C ARG A 3 -1.15 -3.75 -59.49
N VAL A 4 -2.15 -3.02 -59.01
CA VAL A 4 -2.17 -2.52 -57.63
C VAL A 4 -3.42 -3.07 -56.96
N ALA A 5 -3.19 -4.11 -56.17
CA ALA A 5 -4.14 -4.64 -55.20
C ALA A 5 -4.14 -3.69 -54.00
N ALA A 6 -5.30 -3.11 -53.67
CA ALA A 6 -5.50 -2.45 -52.40
C ALA A 6 -6.08 -3.47 -51.42
N ALA A 7 -5.20 -4.13 -50.66
CA ALA A 7 -5.58 -4.89 -49.48
C ALA A 7 -5.78 -3.90 -48.32
N MET A 8 -7.03 -3.58 -47.97
CA MET A 8 -7.34 -2.95 -46.70
C MET A 8 -7.49 -4.04 -45.64
N VAL A 9 -6.42 -4.25 -44.88
CA VAL A 9 -6.40 -5.12 -43.71
C VAL A 9 -6.37 -4.20 -42.47
N SER A 10 -7.32 -4.48 -41.57
CA SER A 10 -7.27 -4.34 -40.10
C SER A 10 -7.25 -2.94 -39.46
N LEU A 11 -8.21 -2.70 -38.54
CA LEU A 11 -8.03 -2.67 -37.07
C LEU A 11 -9.26 -1.98 -36.44
N ALA A 12 -10.31 -2.73 -36.09
CA ALA A 12 -11.47 -2.19 -35.37
C ALA A 12 -12.07 -3.22 -34.39
N ALA A 13 -11.22 -4.04 -33.77
CA ALA A 13 -11.67 -5.18 -32.95
C ALA A 13 -11.04 -5.22 -31.54
N LEU A 14 -10.80 -4.08 -30.89
CA LEU A 14 -10.20 -4.07 -29.53
C LEU A 14 -10.89 -3.16 -28.49
N SER A 15 -12.10 -2.65 -28.73
CA SER A 15 -12.84 -1.89 -27.71
C SER A 15 -14.06 -2.61 -27.14
N GLY A 16 -14.20 -3.93 -27.38
CA GLY A 16 -15.39 -4.71 -27.02
C GLY A 16 -15.25 -5.70 -25.86
N CYS A 17 -14.05 -5.87 -25.28
CA CYS A 17 -13.81 -6.89 -24.26
C CYS A 17 -14.23 -6.48 -22.83
N GLU A 18 -14.70 -5.26 -22.59
CA GLU A 18 -15.14 -4.84 -21.24
C GLU A 18 -16.63 -5.07 -20.96
N LEU A 19 -17.45 -5.35 -21.99
CA LEU A 19 -18.92 -5.44 -21.81
C LEU A 19 -19.41 -6.83 -21.33
N PHE A 20 -18.55 -7.85 -21.35
CA PHE A 20 -18.91 -9.23 -20.96
C PHE A 20 -18.03 -9.79 -19.84
N ASN A 21 -17.20 -8.95 -19.21
CA ASN A 21 -16.32 -9.41 -18.14
C ASN A 21 -17.02 -9.19 -16.79
N ASP A 22 -17.84 -10.18 -16.38
CA ASP A 22 -18.25 -10.38 -14.98
C ASP A 22 -17.09 -10.90 -14.11
N GLU A 23 -15.84 -10.68 -14.54
CA GLU A 23 -14.65 -11.01 -13.75
C GLU A 23 -14.55 -10.05 -12.57
N ASP A 24 -14.40 -10.62 -11.38
CA ASP A 24 -14.18 -9.87 -10.14
C ASP A 24 -13.04 -8.86 -10.38
N PRO A 25 -13.25 -7.55 -10.16
CA PRO A 25 -12.29 -6.51 -10.53
C PRO A 25 -11.01 -6.52 -9.68
N ARG A 26 -10.88 -7.48 -8.76
CA ARG A 26 -9.66 -7.80 -8.00
C ARG A 26 -8.78 -8.83 -8.71
N VAL A 27 -9.27 -9.48 -9.77
CA VAL A 27 -8.55 -10.47 -10.56
C VAL A 27 -7.83 -9.78 -11.72
N GLY A 28 -6.59 -10.20 -11.98
CA GLY A 28 -5.74 -9.66 -13.03
C GLY A 28 -4.73 -8.63 -12.53
N VAL A 29 -4.20 -7.85 -13.47
CA VAL A 29 -3.19 -6.81 -13.19
C VAL A 29 -3.85 -5.45 -13.34
N GLU A 30 -3.99 -4.71 -12.24
CA GLU A 30 -4.38 -3.30 -12.29
C GLU A 30 -3.12 -2.45 -12.46
N GLY A 31 -2.95 -1.84 -13.63
CA GLY A 31 -1.83 -0.93 -13.89
C GLY A 31 -1.89 0.34 -13.03
N VAL A 32 -0.73 0.98 -12.84
CA VAL A 32 -0.59 2.18 -12.00
C VAL A 32 -1.58 3.29 -12.38
N GLU A 33 -1.76 3.57 -13.68
CA GLU A 33 -2.71 4.59 -14.15
C GLU A 33 -4.17 4.25 -13.79
N ALA A 34 -4.56 2.97 -13.91
CA ALA A 34 -5.90 2.52 -13.54
C ALA A 34 -6.13 2.61 -12.03
N CYS A 35 -5.13 2.24 -11.23
CA CYS A 35 -5.14 2.42 -9.78
C CYS A 35 -5.27 3.91 -9.41
N LEU A 36 -4.43 4.78 -9.98
CA LEU A 36 -4.46 6.22 -9.73
C LEU A 36 -5.83 6.81 -10.06
N LYS A 37 -6.38 6.49 -11.23
CA LYS A 37 -7.71 6.97 -11.65
C LYS A 37 -8.80 6.54 -10.67
N ARG A 38 -8.70 5.35 -10.09
CA ARG A 38 -9.67 4.82 -9.13
C ARG A 38 -9.51 5.43 -7.74
N VAL A 39 -8.28 5.55 -7.25
CA VAL A 39 -7.98 6.01 -5.88
C VAL A 39 -8.06 7.54 -5.78
N ALA A 40 -7.59 8.28 -6.79
CA ALA A 40 -7.65 9.74 -6.81
C ALA A 40 -9.10 10.26 -6.71
N ASN A 41 -10.06 9.56 -7.31
CA ASN A 41 -11.49 9.90 -7.18
C ASN A 41 -12.06 9.71 -5.78
N LYS A 42 -11.37 8.96 -4.89
CA LYS A 42 -11.79 8.73 -3.50
C LYS A 42 -11.04 9.59 -2.49
N SER A 43 -9.78 9.95 -2.78
CA SER A 43 -8.86 10.49 -1.77
C SER A 43 -8.50 11.97 -1.98
N ARG A 44 -8.70 12.55 -3.17
CA ARG A 44 -8.26 13.92 -3.45
C ARG A 44 -9.35 14.94 -3.11
N SER A 45 -9.43 15.37 -1.85
CA SER A 45 -10.17 16.57 -1.44
C SER A 45 -9.29 17.82 -1.62
N GLU A 46 -9.89 19.01 -1.70
CA GLU A 46 -9.16 20.29 -1.76
C GLU A 46 -8.21 20.49 -0.55
N GLU A 47 -8.42 19.76 0.54
CA GLU A 47 -7.55 19.76 1.72
C GLU A 47 -6.18 19.10 1.46
N PHE A 48 -6.08 18.17 0.51
CA PHE A 48 -4.80 17.54 0.17
C PHE A 48 -3.80 18.53 -0.40
N ASP A 49 -4.24 19.40 -1.32
CA ASP A 49 -3.38 20.39 -1.95
C ASP A 49 -2.98 21.51 -0.96
N ALA A 50 -3.79 21.74 0.08
CA ALA A 50 -3.50 22.71 1.15
C ALA A 50 -2.46 22.22 2.17
N LEU A 51 -2.16 20.91 2.19
CA LEU A 51 -1.22 20.28 3.12
C LEU A 51 0.21 20.16 2.57
N ASP A 52 0.42 20.49 1.29
CA ASP A 52 1.73 20.41 0.65
C ASP A 52 2.63 21.60 1.07
N ASP A 53 3.42 21.37 2.12
CA ASP A 53 4.41 22.32 2.66
C ASP A 53 5.86 21.88 2.40
N GLY A 54 6.05 20.92 1.47
CA GLY A 54 7.36 20.31 1.20
C GLY A 54 7.86 19.35 2.29
N ALA A 55 7.06 19.05 3.32
CA ALA A 55 7.39 18.02 4.29
C ALA A 55 7.26 16.61 3.69
N LEU A 56 8.00 15.68 4.27
CA LEU A 56 7.83 14.26 3.99
C LEU A 56 6.67 13.70 4.81
N TRP A 57 5.94 12.78 4.20
CA TRP A 57 4.80 12.09 4.77
C TRP A 57 5.08 10.60 4.82
N VAL A 58 4.70 9.96 5.92
CA VAL A 58 4.80 8.51 6.09
C VAL A 58 3.44 7.91 5.76
N PRO A 59 3.30 7.25 4.61
CA PRO A 59 2.04 6.63 4.22
C PRO A 59 1.89 5.25 4.86
N THR A 60 0.65 4.86 5.10
CA THR A 60 0.23 3.49 5.40
C THR A 60 -0.74 3.06 4.32
N TYR A 61 -0.38 2.00 3.62
CA TYR A 61 -1.17 1.46 2.52
C TYR A 61 -1.96 0.26 2.99
N THR A 62 -3.24 0.21 2.62
CA THR A 62 -4.08 -0.98 2.80
C THR A 62 -4.44 -1.56 1.44
N TYR A 63 -4.13 -2.83 1.25
CA TYR A 63 -4.43 -3.59 0.04
C TYR A 63 -5.44 -4.70 0.33
N ASP A 64 -6.37 -4.92 -0.61
CA ASP A 64 -7.11 -6.16 -0.74
C ASP A 64 -6.20 -7.20 -1.40
N VAL A 65 -5.98 -8.32 -0.69
CA VAL A 65 -5.17 -9.46 -1.12
C VAL A 65 -6.00 -10.74 -1.22
N THR A 66 -7.33 -10.63 -1.26
CA THR A 66 -8.27 -11.77 -1.30
C THR A 66 -8.05 -12.66 -2.51
N LYS A 67 -7.53 -12.11 -3.61
CA LYS A 67 -7.23 -12.84 -4.85
C LYS A 67 -5.75 -13.13 -5.03
N LEU A 68 -4.91 -12.75 -4.06
CA LEU A 68 -3.48 -12.96 -4.14
C LEU A 68 -3.17 -14.45 -3.92
N GLU A 69 -2.31 -15.00 -4.78
CA GLU A 69 -1.83 -16.37 -4.63
C GLU A 69 -0.87 -16.49 -3.44
N LEU A 70 -0.75 -17.69 -2.87
CA LEU A 70 0.03 -17.93 -1.66
C LEU A 70 1.51 -17.54 -1.83
N GLU A 71 2.10 -17.79 -3.00
CA GLU A 71 3.48 -17.43 -3.32
C GLU A 71 3.68 -15.91 -3.31
N ALA A 72 2.69 -15.14 -3.74
CA ALA A 72 2.74 -13.68 -3.71
C ALA A 72 2.51 -13.13 -2.29
N ILE A 73 1.68 -13.77 -1.47
CA ILE A 73 1.57 -13.46 -0.03
C ILE A 73 2.92 -13.67 0.68
N GLN A 74 3.66 -14.71 0.31
CA GLN A 74 5.00 -14.94 0.86
C GLN A 74 5.96 -13.82 0.46
N GLN A 75 5.92 -13.34 -0.78
CA GLN A 75 6.76 -12.19 -1.20
C GLN A 75 6.51 -10.94 -0.38
N LEU A 76 5.27 -10.71 0.07
CA LEU A 76 4.91 -9.60 0.95
C LEU A 76 5.38 -9.78 2.40
N SER A 77 5.65 -11.02 2.83
CA SER A 77 6.06 -11.35 4.22
C SER A 77 7.58 -11.40 4.41
N VAL A 78 8.38 -11.27 3.35
CA VAL A 78 9.83 -11.48 3.40
C VAL A 78 10.54 -10.14 3.54
N SER A 79 10.53 -9.63 4.77
CA SER A 79 11.58 -8.77 5.32
C SER A 79 11.65 -9.12 6.80
N TYR A 80 12.68 -9.90 7.16
CA TYR A 80 12.99 -10.42 8.51
C TYR A 80 11.99 -11.41 9.14
N ASN A 81 12.42 -12.69 9.20
CA ASN A 81 11.84 -13.70 10.09
C ASN A 81 12.19 -13.38 11.55
N ASP A 82 11.47 -12.46 12.18
CA ASP A 82 11.38 -12.46 13.64
C ASP A 82 10.00 -13.03 14.03
N GLU A 83 9.96 -13.92 15.03
CA GLU A 83 8.74 -14.66 15.42
C GLU A 83 7.63 -13.75 15.99
N THR A 84 7.89 -12.44 16.04
CA THR A 84 6.98 -11.35 16.42
C THR A 84 6.48 -10.51 15.23
N SER A 85 7.06 -10.65 14.03
CA SER A 85 6.67 -9.89 12.84
C SER A 85 5.34 -10.41 12.26
N GLY A 86 4.34 -9.51 12.22
CA GLY A 86 3.02 -9.78 11.65
C GLY A 86 2.07 -10.49 12.61
N THR A 87 1.31 -9.72 13.39
CA THR A 87 0.16 -10.26 14.15
C THR A 87 -0.85 -10.88 13.17
N ARG A 88 -0.78 -12.20 12.95
CA ARG A 88 -1.77 -12.93 12.16
C ARG A 88 -3.03 -13.11 12.98
N ILE A 89 -3.98 -12.18 12.85
CA ILE A 89 -5.30 -12.31 13.46
C ILE A 89 -6.12 -13.29 12.60
N ASN A 90 -5.98 -14.59 12.88
CA ASN A 90 -6.90 -15.61 12.38
C ASN A 90 -8.13 -15.66 13.31
N GLN A 91 -9.06 -14.70 13.16
CA GLN A 91 -10.34 -14.77 13.86
C GLN A 91 -11.38 -15.49 13.00
N THR A 92 -11.71 -16.72 13.40
CA THR A 92 -12.84 -17.50 12.88
C THR A 92 -14.16 -17.04 13.55
N THR A 93 -14.52 -15.78 13.39
CA THR A 93 -15.81 -15.25 13.87
C THR A 93 -16.66 -14.83 12.67
N ASN A 94 -17.97 -15.09 12.73
CA ASN A 94 -18.95 -14.58 11.74
C ASN A 94 -19.10 -13.04 11.77
N GLU A 95 -18.26 -12.35 12.54
CA GLU A 95 -18.23 -10.89 12.73
C GLU A 95 -17.05 -10.26 11.97
N THR A 96 -16.96 -10.55 10.66
CA THR A 96 -15.88 -10.04 9.79
C THR A 96 -15.74 -8.52 9.88
N SER A 97 -16.84 -7.78 10.08
CA SER A 97 -16.81 -6.31 10.16
C SER A 97 -16.08 -5.77 11.39
N THR A 98 -16.26 -6.40 12.57
CA THR A 98 -15.64 -5.94 13.82
C THR A 98 -14.14 -6.25 13.80
N ALA A 99 -13.76 -7.44 13.34
CA ALA A 99 -12.36 -7.85 13.24
C ALA A 99 -11.59 -7.02 12.20
N VAL A 100 -12.21 -6.71 11.06
CA VAL A 100 -11.64 -5.77 10.07
C VAL A 100 -11.48 -4.38 10.67
N ALA A 101 -12.49 -3.84 11.36
CA ALA A 101 -12.39 -2.52 11.97
C ALA A 101 -11.26 -2.43 13.02
N GLN A 102 -11.07 -3.47 13.83
CA GLN A 102 -9.96 -3.56 14.77
C GLN A 102 -8.61 -3.64 14.06
N PHE A 103 -8.52 -4.45 13.00
CA PHE A 103 -7.31 -4.58 12.19
C PHE A 103 -6.92 -3.25 11.50
N MET A 104 -7.89 -2.46 11.03
CA MET A 104 -7.65 -1.14 10.44
C MET A 104 -7.15 -0.10 11.45
N GLN A 105 -7.41 -0.30 12.75
CA GLN A 105 -6.91 0.58 13.81
C GLN A 105 -5.53 0.16 14.36
N GLN A 106 -5.07 -1.05 14.02
CA GLN A 106 -3.78 -1.54 14.51
C GLN A 106 -2.64 -0.73 13.89
N PRO A 107 -1.66 -0.26 14.67
CA PRO A 107 -0.46 0.35 14.10
C PRO A 107 0.32 -0.69 13.28
N VAL A 108 0.78 -0.29 12.11
CA VAL A 108 1.63 -1.13 11.23
C VAL A 108 2.96 -0.45 10.97
N ASP A 109 3.98 -1.26 10.78
CA ASP A 109 5.36 -0.90 10.46
C ASP A 109 5.68 -1.29 9.00
N GLU A 110 6.97 -1.29 8.67
CA GLU A 110 7.48 -1.57 7.33
C GLU A 110 7.35 -3.06 6.94
N ASP A 111 7.28 -3.96 7.93
CA ASP A 111 7.04 -5.39 7.71
C ASP A 111 5.58 -5.66 7.35
N GLY A 112 4.69 -4.83 7.87
CA GLY A 112 3.27 -4.86 7.59
C GLY A 112 2.52 -5.95 8.37
N ALA A 113 1.22 -6.03 8.13
CA ALA A 113 0.32 -6.91 8.84
C ALA A 113 -0.74 -7.48 7.89
N PHE A 114 -1.19 -8.70 8.18
CA PHE A 114 -2.21 -9.39 7.40
C PHE A 114 -3.47 -9.67 8.22
N PHE A 115 -4.60 -9.52 7.56
CA PHE A 115 -5.89 -10.04 8.00
C PHE A 115 -6.36 -11.08 6.98
N MET A 116 -6.47 -12.35 7.39
CA MET A 116 -6.83 -13.46 6.50
C MET A 116 -8.29 -13.87 6.68
N GLY A 117 -9.20 -12.98 6.26
CA GLY A 117 -10.63 -13.29 6.14
C GLY A 117 -10.96 -14.06 4.85
N ARG A 118 -12.19 -14.59 4.77
CA ARG A 118 -12.69 -15.22 3.52
C ARG A 118 -12.88 -14.19 2.40
N ASP A 119 -13.43 -13.03 2.76
CA ASP A 119 -13.58 -11.84 1.92
C ASP A 119 -14.01 -10.70 2.88
N PRO A 120 -13.18 -9.68 3.15
CA PRO A 120 -11.87 -9.43 2.54
C PRO A 120 -10.72 -10.14 3.27
N ALA A 121 -9.64 -10.41 2.53
CA ALA A 121 -8.29 -10.54 3.09
C ALA A 121 -7.52 -9.24 2.82
N LEU A 122 -6.84 -8.73 3.84
CA LEU A 122 -6.18 -7.42 3.80
C LEU A 122 -4.71 -7.51 4.14
N TYR A 123 -3.91 -6.65 3.50
CA TYR A 123 -2.52 -6.40 3.84
C TYR A 123 -2.32 -4.91 4.11
N ARG A 124 -1.78 -4.56 5.27
CA ARG A 124 -1.48 -3.17 5.66
C ARG A 124 0.02 -3.02 5.87
N VAL A 125 0.61 -1.97 5.33
CA VAL A 125 2.06 -1.75 5.42
C VAL A 125 2.41 -0.28 5.41
N ARG A 126 3.37 0.10 6.25
CA ARG A 126 3.94 1.44 6.24
C ARG A 126 4.89 1.59 5.04
N GLY A 127 4.79 2.70 4.33
CA GLY A 127 5.74 3.08 3.30
C GLY A 127 6.86 3.96 3.84
N ALA A 128 7.91 4.10 3.04
CA ALA A 128 8.95 5.07 3.30
C ALA A 128 8.40 6.52 3.28
N PRO A 129 9.05 7.47 3.96
CA PRO A 129 8.70 8.87 3.84
C PRO A 129 8.80 9.37 2.39
N VAL A 130 7.71 9.95 1.87
CA VAL A 130 7.60 10.47 0.50
C VAL A 130 6.93 11.84 0.49
N GLN A 131 7.04 12.57 -0.62
CA GLN A 131 6.28 13.82 -0.79
C GLN A 131 4.79 13.51 -0.88
N LEU A 132 3.95 14.46 -0.43
CA LEU A 132 2.49 14.28 -0.43
C LEU A 132 1.94 13.98 -1.83
N SER A 133 2.51 14.62 -2.86
CA SER A 133 2.16 14.38 -4.27
C SER A 133 2.38 12.94 -4.73
N ASP A 134 3.32 12.25 -4.10
CA ASP A 134 3.80 10.93 -4.53
C ASP A 134 3.17 9.80 -3.71
N VAL A 135 2.54 10.11 -2.57
CA VAL A 135 1.94 9.13 -1.63
C VAL A 135 1.09 8.09 -2.34
N ILE A 136 0.14 8.52 -3.19
CA ILE A 136 -0.79 7.60 -3.87
C ILE A 136 -0.07 6.85 -5.00
N THR A 137 0.78 7.53 -5.77
CA THR A 137 1.56 6.93 -6.86
C THR A 137 2.43 5.78 -6.34
N SER A 138 3.18 6.03 -5.26
CA SER A 138 4.01 5.00 -4.61
C SER A 138 3.19 3.83 -4.09
N GLY A 139 1.96 4.05 -3.62
CA GLY A 139 1.06 2.95 -3.23
C GLY A 139 0.60 2.11 -4.44
N CYS A 140 0.24 2.76 -5.54
CA CYS A 140 -0.17 2.06 -6.76
C CYS A 140 0.97 1.27 -7.41
N GLU A 141 2.20 1.79 -7.36
CA GLU A 141 3.40 1.10 -7.90
C GLU A 141 3.76 -0.17 -7.13
N ARG A 142 3.37 -0.28 -5.86
CA ARG A 142 3.60 -1.46 -5.03
C ARG A 142 2.63 -2.61 -5.30
N GLN A 143 1.59 -2.41 -6.12
CA GLN A 143 0.61 -3.46 -6.39
C GLN A 143 1.22 -4.67 -7.11
N LEU A 144 0.94 -5.86 -6.58
CA LEU A 144 1.18 -7.12 -7.25
C LEU A 144 -0.05 -7.52 -8.10
N PRO A 145 0.09 -8.44 -9.07
CA PRO A 145 -1.06 -9.07 -9.71
C PRO A 145 -2.04 -9.63 -8.66
N ASN A 146 -3.33 -9.44 -8.89
CA ASN A 146 -4.42 -9.82 -7.97
C ASN A 146 -4.42 -9.12 -6.60
N MET A 147 -3.67 -8.02 -6.46
CA MET A 147 -3.66 -7.15 -5.27
C MET A 147 -4.18 -5.77 -5.64
N ARG A 148 -4.90 -5.13 -4.71
CA ARG A 148 -5.52 -3.83 -4.98
C ARG A 148 -5.43 -2.87 -3.81
N LEU A 149 -4.87 -1.68 -4.03
CA LEU A 149 -4.81 -0.59 -3.07
C LEU A 149 -6.22 -0.08 -2.84
N ILE A 150 -6.72 -0.17 -1.61
CA ILE A 150 -8.09 0.25 -1.27
C ILE A 150 -8.14 1.50 -0.39
N GLU A 151 -7.08 1.76 0.38
CA GLU A 151 -7.01 2.88 1.31
C GLU A 151 -5.55 3.33 1.53
N VAL A 152 -5.40 4.64 1.76
CA VAL A 152 -4.12 5.28 2.06
C VAL A 152 -4.33 6.23 3.24
N GLU A 153 -3.67 5.91 4.34
CA GLU A 153 -3.53 6.82 5.49
C GLU A 153 -2.13 7.44 5.43
N PHE A 154 -1.92 8.62 6.00
CA PHE A 154 -0.60 9.23 6.04
C PHE A 154 -0.49 10.18 7.21
N SER A 155 0.72 10.30 7.74
CA SER A 155 1.06 11.21 8.84
C SER A 155 2.35 11.94 8.53
N ARG A 156 2.54 13.13 9.09
CA ARG A 156 3.76 13.90 8.86
C ARG A 156 4.95 13.13 9.42
N HIS A 157 6.03 13.06 8.64
CA HIS A 157 7.30 12.59 9.14
C HIS A 157 7.86 13.64 10.09
N SER A 158 7.75 13.40 11.39
CA SER A 158 8.51 14.18 12.36
C SER A 158 9.92 13.60 12.38
N ALA A 159 10.88 14.28 11.73
CA ALA A 159 12.28 13.99 12.01
C ALA A 159 12.46 14.12 13.53
N ALA A 160 12.99 13.09 14.18
CA ALA A 160 13.39 13.23 15.57
C ALA A 160 14.34 14.43 15.66
N PRO A 161 14.24 15.28 16.70
CA PRO A 161 15.25 16.30 16.94
C PRO A 161 16.61 15.62 16.90
N PRO A 162 17.64 16.21 16.27
CA PRO A 162 18.99 15.66 16.34
C PRO A 162 19.29 15.41 17.82
N GLU A 163 19.65 14.17 18.17
CA GLU A 163 20.09 13.84 19.52
C GLU A 163 21.15 14.87 19.88
N ALA A 164 20.85 15.70 20.87
CA ALA A 164 21.84 16.64 21.38
C ALA A 164 23.01 15.79 21.86
N ASP A 165 24.16 15.93 21.20
CA ASP A 165 25.44 15.40 21.67
C ASP A 165 25.51 15.66 23.18
N GLY A 166 25.49 14.57 23.95
CA GLY A 166 25.39 14.62 25.41
C GLY A 166 26.56 15.42 25.99
N PRO A 167 26.34 16.21 27.06
CA PRO A 167 27.47 16.74 27.79
C PRO A 167 28.10 15.62 28.61
N GLU A 168 29.35 15.34 28.23
CA GLU A 168 30.52 14.95 29.04
C GLU A 168 30.29 14.23 30.38
N GLU A 169 30.97 13.08 30.50
CA GLU A 169 31.28 12.38 31.73
C GLU A 169 31.56 13.34 32.90
N ALA A 170 30.64 13.42 33.86
CA ALA A 170 30.97 13.92 35.19
C ALA A 170 31.71 12.80 35.93
N SER A 171 33.04 12.88 35.90
CA SER A 171 33.96 12.14 36.76
C SER A 171 33.54 12.32 38.23
N THR A 172 33.08 11.25 38.86
CA THR A 172 32.89 11.18 40.31
C THR A 172 34.27 11.08 40.97
N GLU A 173 34.83 12.21 41.41
CA GLU A 173 35.93 12.22 42.38
C GLU A 173 35.38 11.79 43.75
N GLU A 174 35.70 10.56 44.15
CA GLU A 174 35.55 10.07 45.52
C GLU A 174 36.42 10.91 46.47
N ASN A 175 35.78 11.75 47.29
CA ASN A 175 36.46 12.46 48.36
C ASN A 175 36.34 11.61 49.65
N ASN A 176 37.40 10.85 49.96
CA ASN A 176 37.61 10.25 51.27
C ASN A 176 38.55 11.14 52.09
N SER A 177 38.02 11.82 53.11
CA SER A 177 38.77 12.32 54.27
C SER A 177 37.83 12.53 55.46
#